data_AF-A0A374ER24-F1
#
_entry.id   AF-A0A374ER24-F1
#
_cell.length_a   1.000
_cell.length_b   1.000
_cell.length_c   1.000
_cell.angle_alpha   90.00
_cell.angle_beta   90.00
_cell.angle_gamma   90.00
#
_symmetry.space_group_name_H-M   'P 1'
#
loop_
_entity.id
_entity.type
_entity.pdbx_description
1 polymer ?
#
loop_
_entity_poly.entity_id
_entity_poly.type
_entity_poly.pdbx_seq_one_letter_code
_entity_poly.pdbx_strand_id
1 'polypeptide(L)'
;MLPEIDPKFSYLYVAKNEMPDTYAYFDNVANSIVVREDVYDRALNGSGRDRFTLAHELGHYVLHSSGVQLCRSDGGRVVTYCDPEWQANTFASKLLMPDHLIYTLTPSEISKEFGTSYQAAEIALYKAKKAKLAT
;
A
#
# COMPACT_ATOMS: atom_id res chain seq x y z
N MET A 1 17.20 -2.20 5.57
CA MET A 1 16.08 -1.96 6.51
C MET A 1 15.11 -3.13 6.57
N LEU A 2 14.16 -3.33 5.65
CA LEU A 2 13.18 -4.44 5.77
C LEU A 2 13.79 -5.86 5.77
N PRO A 3 14.71 -6.21 4.86
CA PRO A 3 15.40 -7.51 4.90
C PRO A 3 16.25 -7.76 6.16
N GLU A 4 16.60 -6.70 6.91
CA GLU A 4 17.33 -6.82 8.18
C GLU A 4 16.38 -7.09 9.36
N ILE A 5 15.12 -6.64 9.24
CA ILE A 5 14.08 -6.80 10.26
C ILE A 5 13.38 -8.15 10.10
N ASP A 6 13.08 -8.54 8.87
CA ASP A 6 12.48 -9.82 8.53
C ASP A 6 13.34 -10.54 7.48
N PRO A 7 14.16 -11.53 7.88
CA PRO A 7 15.01 -12.28 6.95
C PRO A 7 14.23 -13.07 5.89
N LYS A 8 12.90 -13.25 6.06
CA LYS A 8 12.06 -13.90 5.06
C LYS A 8 11.58 -12.94 3.97
N PHE A 9 11.69 -11.63 4.22
CA PHE A 9 11.32 -10.62 3.24
C PHE A 9 12.40 -10.54 2.17
N SER A 10 11.98 -10.68 0.91
CA SER A 10 12.83 -10.44 -0.23
C SER A 10 12.11 -9.58 -1.27
N TYR A 11 12.88 -8.92 -2.12
CA TYR A 11 12.34 -8.19 -3.26
C TYR A 11 13.27 -8.31 -4.45
N LEU A 12 12.69 -8.22 -5.64
CA LEU A 12 13.38 -8.34 -6.93
C LEU A 12 13.04 -7.13 -7.79
N TYR A 13 14.03 -6.62 -8.53
CA TYR A 13 13.82 -5.65 -9.58
C TYR A 13 13.91 -6.35 -10.94
N VAL A 14 12.92 -6.13 -11.80
CA VAL A 14 12.83 -6.74 -13.14
C VAL A 14 12.75 -5.67 -14.21
N ALA A 15 13.31 -5.96 -15.39
CA ALA A 15 13.32 -5.02 -16.48
C ALA A 15 11.90 -4.78 -17.02
N LYS A 16 11.67 -3.60 -17.60
CA LYS A 16 10.32 -3.21 -18.04
C LYS A 16 9.73 -4.14 -19.10
N ASN A 17 10.58 -4.72 -19.95
CA ASN A 17 10.18 -5.67 -20.98
C ASN A 17 9.82 -7.06 -20.42
N GLU A 18 10.35 -7.43 -19.26
CA GLU A 18 10.05 -8.68 -18.56
C GLU A 18 8.70 -8.61 -17.83
N MET A 19 8.25 -7.40 -17.49
CA MET A 19 6.99 -7.16 -16.78
C MET A 19 6.14 -6.05 -17.44
N PRO A 20 5.58 -6.30 -18.65
CA PRO A 20 4.86 -5.28 -19.40
C PRO A 20 3.49 -4.93 -18.81
N ASP A 21 2.80 -5.91 -18.22
CA ASP A 21 1.38 -5.81 -17.86
C ASP A 21 1.14 -5.27 -16.43
N THR A 22 2.15 -5.31 -15.57
CA THR A 22 2.04 -4.82 -14.19
C THR A 22 3.25 -3.97 -13.78
N TYR A 23 3.08 -3.21 -12.70
CA TYR A 23 4.07 -2.27 -12.15
C TYR A 23 4.86 -2.88 -10.98
N ALA A 24 4.17 -3.66 -10.16
CA ALA A 24 4.74 -4.49 -9.11
C ALA A 24 3.70 -5.57 -8.75
N TYR A 25 4.13 -6.62 -8.06
CA TYR A 25 3.23 -7.58 -7.43
C TYR A 25 3.92 -8.30 -6.27
N PHE A 26 3.14 -8.74 -5.29
CA PHE A 26 3.59 -9.64 -4.24
C PHE A 26 3.41 -11.12 -4.68
N ASP A 27 4.51 -11.86 -4.72
CA ASP A 27 4.53 -13.31 -4.89
C ASP A 27 4.41 -14.00 -3.53
N ASN A 28 3.26 -14.61 -3.26
CA ASN A 28 2.98 -15.29 -2.01
C ASN A 28 3.68 -16.66 -1.87
N VAL A 29 4.13 -17.27 -2.98
CA VAL A 29 4.85 -18.54 -2.97
C VAL A 29 6.32 -18.29 -2.64
N ALA A 30 6.93 -17.33 -3.33
CA ALA A 30 8.31 -16.92 -3.10
C ALA A 30 8.47 -16.02 -1.87
N ASN A 31 7.36 -15.51 -1.31
CA ASN A 31 7.34 -14.50 -0.25
C ASN A 31 8.19 -13.27 -0.60
N SER A 32 8.02 -12.79 -1.84
CA SER A 32 8.86 -11.74 -2.41
C SER A 32 8.03 -10.69 -3.13
N ILE A 33 8.45 -9.42 -3.09
CA ILE A 33 7.85 -8.36 -3.91
C ILE A 33 8.67 -8.22 -5.19
N VAL A 34 8.00 -8.36 -6.34
CA VAL A 34 8.60 -8.15 -7.65
C VAL A 34 8.23 -6.75 -8.13
N VAL A 35 9.23 -5.94 -8.48
CA VAL A 35 9.08 -4.52 -8.81
C VAL A 35 9.68 -4.24 -10.18
N ARG A 36 8.96 -3.49 -11.02
CA ARG A 36 9.52 -3.02 -12.29
C ARG A 36 10.58 -1.97 -12.03
N GLU A 37 11.70 -2.04 -12.75
CA GLU A 37 12.82 -1.10 -12.60
C GLU A 37 12.36 0.37 -12.65
N ASP A 38 11.48 0.72 -13.62
CA ASP A 38 11.04 2.10 -13.82
C ASP A 38 10.10 2.59 -12.71
N VAL A 39 9.39 1.69 -12.05
CA VAL A 39 8.55 1.98 -10.88
C VAL A 39 9.42 2.25 -9.67
N TYR A 40 10.44 1.41 -9.46
CA TYR A 40 11.40 1.58 -8.37
C TYR A 40 12.12 2.93 -8.48
N ASP A 41 12.66 3.25 -9.66
CA ASP A 41 13.37 4.50 -9.92
C ASP A 41 12.47 5.72 -9.72
N ARG A 42 11.23 5.68 -10.22
CA ARG A 42 10.29 6.79 -10.03
C ARG A 42 9.88 6.94 -8.56
N ALA A 43 9.73 5.85 -7.82
CA ALA A 43 9.42 5.91 -6.39
C ALA A 43 10.57 6.58 -5.61
N LEU A 44 11.83 6.25 -5.93
CA LEU A 44 13.01 6.93 -5.38
C LEU A 44 13.05 8.42 -5.73
N ASN A 45 12.61 8.77 -6.93
CA ASN A 45 12.51 10.16 -7.40
C ASN A 45 11.24 10.89 -6.91
N GLY A 46 10.53 10.35 -5.92
CA GLY A 46 9.41 11.03 -5.26
C GLY A 46 8.06 10.87 -5.95
N SER A 47 7.90 9.96 -6.91
CA SER A 47 6.60 9.66 -7.50
C SER A 47 5.66 9.06 -6.45
N GLY A 48 4.67 9.86 -6.03
CA GLY A 48 3.67 9.42 -5.06
C GLY A 48 2.87 8.20 -5.51
N ARG A 49 2.62 8.06 -6.82
CA ARG A 49 1.92 6.90 -7.39
C ARG A 49 2.75 5.63 -7.24
N ASP A 50 4.02 5.68 -7.64
CA ASP A 50 4.89 4.50 -7.59
C ASP A 50 5.20 4.13 -6.12
N ARG A 51 5.39 5.12 -5.24
CA ARG A 51 5.48 4.89 -3.78
C ARG A 51 4.24 4.20 -3.22
N PHE A 52 3.05 4.60 -3.68
CA PHE A 52 1.79 3.96 -3.28
C PHE A 52 1.71 2.52 -3.78
N THR A 53 2.12 2.25 -5.03
CA THR A 53 2.21 0.89 -5.58
C THR A 53 3.12 0.01 -4.73
N LEU A 54 4.32 0.47 -4.37
CA LEU A 54 5.23 -0.32 -3.53
C LEU A 54 4.67 -0.53 -2.11
N ALA A 55 4.06 0.51 -1.53
CA ALA A 55 3.43 0.42 -0.21
C ALA A 55 2.22 -0.55 -0.21
N HIS A 56 1.51 -0.66 -1.33
CA HIS A 56 0.41 -1.60 -1.52
C HIS A 56 0.91 -3.05 -1.52
N GLU A 57 1.95 -3.36 -2.30
CA GLU A 57 2.56 -4.71 -2.27
C GLU A 57 3.16 -5.06 -0.91
N LEU A 58 3.74 -4.07 -0.22
CA LEU A 58 4.18 -4.24 1.16
C LEU A 58 3.01 -4.54 2.10
N GLY A 59 1.84 -3.96 1.86
CA GLY A 59 0.60 -4.32 2.55
C GLY A 59 0.22 -5.78 2.33
N HIS A 60 0.33 -6.28 1.10
CA HIS A 60 0.13 -7.71 0.83
C HIS A 60 1.12 -8.59 1.59
N TYR A 61 2.40 -8.22 1.61
CA TYR A 61 3.40 -8.92 2.40
C TYR A 61 3.06 -8.95 3.90
N VAL A 62 2.84 -7.78 4.49
CA VAL A 62 2.65 -7.65 5.94
C VAL A 62 1.35 -8.32 6.42
N LEU A 63 0.26 -8.18 5.65
CA LEU A 63 -1.05 -8.63 6.09
C LEU A 63 -1.40 -10.04 5.60
N HIS A 64 -0.85 -10.47 4.46
CA HIS A 64 -1.31 -11.68 3.76
C HIS A 64 -0.22 -12.76 3.56
N SER A 65 1.05 -12.50 3.88
CA SER A 65 2.14 -13.51 3.78
C SER A 65 1.93 -14.74 4.67
N SER A 66 1.25 -14.59 5.80
CA SER A 66 1.11 -15.64 6.83
C SER A 66 -0.12 -16.54 6.67
N GLY A 67 -0.69 -16.61 5.47
CA GLY A 67 -1.97 -17.27 5.23
C GLY A 67 -3.12 -16.33 5.63
N VAL A 68 -3.89 -15.91 4.64
CA VAL A 68 -5.08 -15.09 4.80
C VAL A 68 -5.99 -15.73 5.85
N GLN A 69 -6.26 -15.06 6.97
CA GLN A 69 -7.41 -15.41 7.80
C GLN A 69 -8.66 -15.09 6.98
N LEU A 70 -9.09 -16.06 6.17
CA LEU A 70 -10.33 -15.98 5.41
C LEU A 70 -11.46 -15.77 6.42
N CYS A 71 -11.95 -14.53 6.52
CA CYS A 71 -13.21 -14.27 7.19
C CYS A 71 -14.25 -15.15 6.52
N ARG A 72 -14.86 -16.07 7.28
CA ARG A 72 -15.95 -16.91 6.81
C ARG A 72 -17.04 -15.99 6.27
N SER A 73 -17.28 -16.04 4.97
CA SER A 73 -18.31 -15.24 4.30
C SER A 73 -19.68 -15.82 4.63
N ASP A 74 -20.40 -15.19 5.55
CA ASP A 74 -21.85 -15.43 5.70
C ASP A 74 -22.56 -14.88 4.45
N GLY A 75 -22.98 -15.77 3.54
CA GLY A 75 -23.98 -15.44 2.51
C GLY A 75 -23.47 -14.74 1.24
N GLY A 76 -22.22 -14.97 0.82
CA GLY A 76 -21.79 -14.71 -0.57
C GLY A 76 -21.35 -13.29 -0.92
N ARG A 77 -21.32 -12.35 0.04
CA ARG A 77 -20.73 -11.01 -0.15
C ARG A 77 -19.47 -10.89 0.72
N VAL A 78 -18.30 -10.78 0.10
CA VAL A 78 -17.07 -10.46 0.85
C VAL A 78 -17.25 -9.07 1.44
N VAL A 79 -17.19 -8.98 2.76
CA VAL A 79 -17.28 -7.68 3.45
C VAL A 79 -16.06 -6.86 3.05
N THR A 80 -16.20 -5.56 2.80
CA THR A 80 -15.14 -4.73 2.17
C THR A 80 -13.84 -4.72 2.97
N TYR A 81 -13.91 -4.87 4.30
CA TYR A 81 -12.70 -4.96 5.13
C TYR A 81 -12.03 -6.35 5.09
N CYS A 82 -12.66 -7.37 4.50
CA CYS A 82 -12.11 -8.70 4.29
C CYS A 82 -11.44 -8.86 2.92
N ASP A 83 -11.55 -7.84 2.06
CA ASP A 83 -10.94 -7.84 0.73
C ASP A 83 -9.43 -7.52 0.85
N PRO A 84 -8.53 -8.43 0.46
CA PRO A 84 -7.08 -8.23 0.53
C PRO A 84 -6.62 -6.96 -0.21
N GLU A 85 -7.23 -6.63 -1.35
CA GLU A 85 -6.88 -5.45 -2.14
C GLU A 85 -7.27 -4.17 -1.40
N TRP A 86 -8.45 -4.18 -0.76
CA TRP A 86 -8.90 -3.06 0.06
C TRP A 86 -8.03 -2.88 1.30
N GLN A 87 -7.62 -3.99 1.93
CA GLN A 87 -6.71 -3.99 3.07
C GLN A 87 -5.33 -3.45 2.69
N ALA A 88 -4.74 -3.91 1.58
CA ALA A 88 -3.46 -3.43 1.06
C ALA A 88 -3.50 -1.94 0.69
N ASN A 89 -4.57 -1.48 0.03
CA ASN A 89 -4.78 -0.05 -0.24
C ASN A 89 -4.90 0.79 1.03
N THR A 90 -5.59 0.26 2.05
CA THR A 90 -5.71 0.95 3.34
C THR A 90 -4.37 0.99 4.07
N PHE A 91 -3.61 -0.10 4.07
CA PHE A 91 -2.24 -0.15 4.59
C PHE A 91 -1.35 0.90 3.91
N ALA A 92 -1.30 0.91 2.58
CA ALA A 92 -0.50 1.87 1.80
C ALA A 92 -0.85 3.33 2.14
N SER A 93 -2.15 3.63 2.22
CA SER A 93 -2.62 4.97 2.60
C SER A 93 -2.17 5.38 4.00
N LYS A 94 -2.26 4.49 5.00
CA LYS A 94 -1.89 4.79 6.39
C LYS A 94 -0.38 4.84 6.59
N LEU A 95 0.38 4.06 5.83
CA LEU A 95 1.83 4.08 5.82
C LEU A 95 2.36 5.39 5.24
N LEU A 96 1.81 5.84 4.10
CA LEU A 96 2.26 7.04 3.41
C LEU A 96 1.68 8.33 3.99
N MET A 97 0.49 8.28 4.56
CA MET A 97 -0.21 9.44 5.14
C MET A 97 -0.80 9.05 6.51
N PRO A 98 0.03 8.97 7.56
CA PRO A 98 -0.43 8.56 8.89
C PRO A 98 -1.47 9.53 9.48
N ASP A 99 -2.57 8.99 10.00
CA ASP A 99 -3.72 9.77 10.46
C ASP A 99 -3.37 10.89 11.43
N HIS A 100 -2.50 10.59 12.40
CA HIS A 100 -2.09 11.54 13.44
C HIS A 100 -1.27 12.72 12.90
N LEU A 101 -0.69 12.59 11.70
CA LEU A 101 0.06 13.66 11.05
C LEU A 101 -0.80 14.48 10.09
N ILE A 102 -1.82 13.85 9.47
CA ILE A 102 -2.63 14.52 8.45
C ILE A 102 -3.90 15.20 9.00
N TYR A 103 -4.32 14.88 10.24
CA TYR A 103 -5.65 15.26 10.76
C TYR A 103 -5.92 16.77 10.77
N THR A 104 -4.88 17.57 11.03
CA THR A 104 -4.95 19.03 11.16
C THR A 104 -4.64 19.76 9.86
N LEU A 105 -4.30 19.04 8.79
CA LEU A 105 -3.88 19.58 7.51
C LEU A 105 -5.03 19.61 6.50
N THR A 106 -4.88 20.45 5.48
CA THR A 106 -5.71 20.44 4.27
C THR A 106 -5.20 19.38 3.28
N PRO A 107 -6.05 18.89 2.35
CA PRO A 107 -5.60 17.96 1.31
C PRO A 107 -4.43 18.48 0.46
N SER A 108 -4.35 19.80 0.24
CA SER A 108 -3.23 20.42 -0.47
C SER A 108 -1.92 20.35 0.32
N GLU A 109 -1.97 20.61 1.63
CA GLU A 109 -0.80 20.49 2.51
C GLU A 109 -0.36 19.03 2.59
N ILE A 110 -1.29 18.09 2.76
CA ILE A 110 -1.00 16.65 2.81
C ILE A 110 -0.33 16.19 1.49
N SER A 111 -0.92 16.55 0.35
CA SER A 111 -0.36 16.18 -0.97
C SER A 111 1.07 16.69 -1.13
N LYS A 112 1.35 17.92 -0.70
CA LYS A 112 2.67 18.54 -0.76
C LYS A 112 3.67 17.92 0.22
N GLU A 113 3.29 17.77 1.48
CA GLU A 113 4.18 17.31 2.55
C GLU A 113 4.51 15.81 2.45
N PHE A 114 3.51 15.00 2.07
CA PHE A 114 3.66 13.55 1.99
C PHE A 114 3.99 13.06 0.58
N GLY A 115 4.06 13.96 -0.41
CA GLY A 115 4.40 13.65 -1.80
C GLY A 115 3.41 12.68 -2.45
N THR A 116 2.11 12.94 -2.27
CA THR A 116 1.01 12.12 -2.82
C THR A 116 0.11 12.97 -3.72
N SER A 117 -0.81 12.35 -4.47
CA SER A 117 -1.79 13.11 -5.25
C SER A 117 -2.82 13.78 -4.33
N TYR A 118 -3.38 14.90 -4.79
CA TYR A 118 -4.45 15.60 -4.08
C TYR A 118 -5.64 14.67 -3.76
N GLN A 119 -6.06 13.84 -4.73
CA GLN A 119 -7.12 12.85 -4.51
C GLN A 119 -6.78 11.83 -3.42
N ALA A 120 -5.53 11.33 -3.39
CA ALA A 120 -5.11 10.39 -2.35
C ALA A 120 -5.13 11.05 -0.96
N ALA A 121 -4.69 12.31 -0.89
CA ALA A 121 -4.75 13.12 0.33
C ALA A 121 -6.18 13.37 0.81
N GLU A 122 -7.12 13.71 -0.09
CA GLU A 122 -8.54 13.88 0.25
C GLU A 122 -9.15 12.60 0.83
N ILE A 123 -8.92 11.46 0.17
CA ILE A 123 -9.45 10.16 0.60
C ILE A 123 -8.86 9.78 1.96
N ALA A 124 -7.54 9.96 2.16
CA ALA A 124 -6.87 9.67 3.40
C ALA A 124 -7.44 10.51 4.56
N LEU A 125 -7.58 11.83 4.36
CA LEU A 125 -8.12 12.73 5.37
C LEU A 125 -9.58 12.41 5.72
N TYR A 126 -10.41 12.11 4.71
CA TYR A 126 -11.79 11.69 4.93
C TYR A 126 -11.87 10.41 5.78
N LYS A 127 -11.05 9.40 5.44
CA LYS A 127 -10.98 8.14 6.20
C LYS A 127 -10.48 8.37 7.64
N ALA A 128 -9.47 9.22 7.83
CA ALA A 128 -8.93 9.55 9.16
C ALA A 128 -9.99 10.22 10.06
N LYS A 129 -10.73 11.20 9.53
CA LYS A 129 -11.83 11.86 10.24
C LYS A 129 -12.95 10.90 10.60
N LYS A 130 -13.33 10.01 9.67
CA LYS A 130 -14.37 9.01 9.91
C LYS A 130 -13.98 8.01 11.00
N ALA A 131 -12.72 7.55 11.03
CA ALA A 131 -12.24 6.62 12.06
C ALA A 131 -12.28 7.24 13.47
N LYS A 132 -11.89 8.52 13.61
CA LYS A 132 -11.93 9.24 14.88
C LYS A 132 -13.35 9.44 15.43
N LEU A 133 -14.35 9.58 14.55
CA LEU A 133 -15.74 9.70 14.98
C LEU A 133 -16.35 8.37 15.46
N ALA A 134 -15.70 7.25 15.14
CA ALA A 134 -16.14 5.90 15.52
C ALA A 134 -15.40 5.35 16.76
N THR A 135 -14.49 6.14 17.36
CA THR A 135 -13.72 5.83 18.57
C THR A 135 -14.09 6.78 19.69
#